data_AF-A0A519FPH3-F1
#
_entry.id   AF-A0A519FPH3-F1
#
_cell.length_a   1.000
_cell.length_b   1.000
_cell.length_c   1.000
_cell.angle_alpha   90.00
_cell.angle_beta   90.00
_cell.angle_gamma   90.00
#
_symmetry.space_group_name_H-M   'P 1'
#
loop_
_entity.id
_entity.type
_entity.pdbx_description
1 polymer ?
#
loop_
_entity_poly.entity_id
_entity_poly.type
_entity_poly.pdbx_seq_one_letter_code
_entity_poly.pdbx_strand_id
1 'polypeptide(L)'
;MKTSTLLAAATLSLLAAVGAQAETYDGVHQPVSALSRTDVNAEAVRAASAPNQNVTRGSRGADPFTAVADPAAVRAQAIATANAPDQNVSSGSRVNSRVISTMKNPAEVRIQAQRDGVQAR
;
A
#
# COMPACT_ATOMS: atom_id res chain seq x y z
N MET A 1 -69.45 -25.17 -49.16
CA MET A 1 -68.64 -23.95 -48.89
C MET A 1 -68.86 -23.40 -47.48
N LYS A 2 -70.09 -23.25 -46.98
CA LYS A 2 -70.36 -22.58 -45.68
C LYS A 2 -69.88 -23.34 -44.43
N THR A 3 -69.92 -24.68 -44.46
CA THR A 3 -69.52 -25.54 -43.33
C THR A 3 -68.00 -25.65 -43.18
N SER A 4 -67.25 -25.75 -44.28
CA SER A 4 -65.78 -25.75 -44.27
C SER A 4 -65.20 -24.42 -43.76
N THR A 5 -65.82 -23.29 -44.08
CA THR A 5 -65.39 -21.98 -43.56
C THR A 5 -65.65 -21.86 -42.06
N LEU A 6 -66.77 -22.40 -41.56
CA LEU A 6 -67.05 -22.44 -40.12
C LEU A 6 -66.09 -23.37 -39.37
N LEU A 7 -65.77 -24.53 -39.95
CA LEU A 7 -64.78 -25.45 -39.37
C LEU A 7 -63.38 -24.83 -39.36
N ALA A 8 -62.95 -24.21 -40.45
CA ALA A 8 -61.66 -23.54 -40.54
C ALA A 8 -61.57 -22.39 -39.52
N ALA A 9 -62.62 -21.57 -39.41
CA ALA A 9 -62.70 -20.51 -38.43
C ALA A 9 -62.64 -21.06 -37.00
N ALA A 10 -63.40 -22.12 -36.69
CA ALA A 10 -63.38 -22.76 -35.39
C ALA A 10 -61.99 -23.33 -35.06
N THR A 11 -61.35 -24.06 -35.99
CA THR A 11 -60.00 -24.59 -35.77
C THR A 11 -58.97 -23.48 -35.57
N LEU A 12 -59.09 -22.36 -36.29
CA LEU A 12 -58.20 -21.22 -36.14
C LEU A 12 -58.43 -20.51 -34.80
N SER A 13 -59.68 -20.39 -34.36
CA SER A 13 -60.03 -19.83 -33.04
C SER A 13 -59.54 -20.70 -31.89
N LEU A 14 -59.67 -22.03 -32.00
CA LEU A 14 -59.12 -22.95 -31.00
C LEU A 14 -57.59 -22.91 -30.96
N LEU A 15 -56.92 -22.80 -32.12
CA LEU A 15 -55.46 -22.70 -32.18
C LEU A 15 -54.93 -21.36 -31.63
N ALA A 16 -55.68 -20.27 -31.82
CA ALA A 16 -55.36 -18.98 -31.24
C ALA A 16 -55.49 -18.98 -29.71
N ALA A 17 -56.48 -19.71 -29.16
CA ALA A 17 -56.69 -19.79 -27.71
C ALA A 17 -55.58 -20.57 -26.98
N VAL A 18 -54.95 -21.57 -27.62
CA VAL A 18 -53.81 -22.30 -27.03
C VAL A 18 -52.46 -21.58 -27.19
N GLY A 19 -52.36 -20.59 -28.08
CA GLY A 19 -51.16 -19.77 -28.27
C GLY A 19 -51.07 -18.55 -27.34
N ALA A 20 -52.18 -18.16 -26.70
CA ALA A 20 -52.20 -17.09 -25.70
C ALA A 20 -51.69 -17.59 -24.34
N GLN A 21 -50.43 -18.01 -24.30
CA GLN A 21 -49.72 -18.30 -23.06
C GLN A 21 -49.21 -16.95 -22.52
N ALA A 22 -49.79 -16.45 -21.42
CA ALA A 22 -49.18 -15.34 -20.71
C ALA A 22 -47.87 -15.83 -20.08
N GLU A 23 -46.78 -15.10 -20.27
CA GLU A 23 -45.55 -15.36 -19.53
C GLU A 23 -45.89 -15.32 -18.03
N THR A 24 -45.61 -16.43 -17.34
CA THR A 24 -45.86 -16.48 -15.89
C THR A 24 -44.85 -15.56 -15.23
N TYR A 25 -45.34 -14.48 -14.62
CA TYR A 25 -44.49 -13.62 -13.83
C TYR A 25 -44.11 -14.35 -12.53
N ASP A 26 -42.89 -14.85 -12.46
CA ASP A 26 -42.33 -15.58 -11.30
C ASP A 26 -42.04 -14.68 -10.08
N GLY A 27 -42.47 -13.41 -10.13
CA GLY A 27 -42.17 -12.44 -9.10
C GLY A 27 -40.75 -11.88 -9.20
N VAL A 28 -40.37 -11.08 -8.21
CA VAL A 28 -38.99 -10.61 -8.08
C VAL A 28 -38.15 -11.76 -7.53
N HIS A 29 -37.21 -12.26 -8.33
CA HIS A 29 -36.21 -13.19 -7.84
C HIS A 29 -35.44 -12.58 -6.67
N GLN A 30 -35.50 -13.25 -5.52
CA GLN A 30 -34.76 -12.82 -4.35
C GLN A 30 -33.27 -12.94 -4.63
N PRO A 31 -32.45 -11.94 -4.26
CA PRO A 31 -31.02 -12.06 -4.36
C PRO A 31 -30.57 -13.23 -3.49
N VAL A 32 -30.01 -14.26 -4.12
CA VAL A 32 -29.31 -15.34 -3.40
C VAL A 32 -28.00 -14.76 -2.88
N SER A 33 -27.95 -14.46 -1.57
CA SER A 33 -26.70 -14.08 -0.93
C SER A 33 -25.83 -15.33 -0.78
N ALA A 34 -24.56 -15.25 -1.19
CA ALA A 34 -23.61 -16.36 -1.05
C ALA A 34 -23.28 -16.68 0.42
N LEU A 35 -23.59 -15.77 1.36
CA LEU A 35 -23.27 -15.87 2.78
C LEU A 35 -24.51 -15.61 3.64
N SER A 36 -24.59 -16.29 4.79
CA SER A 36 -25.62 -15.97 5.77
C SER A 36 -25.33 -14.63 6.45
N ARG A 37 -26.36 -13.98 7.01
CA ARG A 37 -26.18 -12.75 7.81
C ARG A 37 -25.24 -12.96 9.00
N THR A 38 -25.27 -14.16 9.58
CA THR A 38 -24.38 -14.54 10.68
C THR A 38 -22.93 -14.56 10.24
N ASP A 39 -22.64 -15.11 9.06
CA ASP A 39 -21.29 -15.16 8.50
C ASP A 39 -20.76 -13.76 8.19
N VAL A 40 -21.62 -12.90 7.60
CA VAL A 40 -21.28 -11.49 7.34
C VAL A 40 -21.00 -10.74 8.64
N ASN A 41 -21.79 -10.99 9.69
CA ASN A 41 -21.57 -10.36 10.99
C ASN A 41 -20.26 -10.81 11.64
N ALA A 42 -19.96 -12.12 11.59
CA ALA A 42 -18.71 -12.66 12.10
C ALA A 42 -17.49 -12.07 11.37
N GLU A 43 -17.57 -11.92 10.05
CA GLU A 43 -16.56 -11.25 9.23
C GLU A 43 -16.38 -9.79 9.62
N ALA A 44 -17.49 -9.05 9.74
CA ALA A 44 -17.47 -7.63 10.08
C ALA A 44 -16.84 -7.38 11.45
N VAL A 45 -17.20 -8.17 12.46
CA VAL A 45 -16.59 -8.08 13.80
C VAL A 45 -15.08 -8.36 13.73
N ARG A 46 -14.69 -9.41 13.01
CA ARG A 46 -13.27 -9.75 12.85
C ARG A 46 -12.49 -8.60 12.18
N ALA A 47 -13.00 -8.07 11.07
CA ALA A 47 -12.39 -6.96 10.36
C ALA A 47 -12.32 -5.70 11.23
N ALA A 48 -13.38 -5.36 11.97
CA ALA A 48 -13.41 -4.20 12.86
C ALA A 48 -12.43 -4.34 14.04
N SER A 49 -12.24 -5.56 14.54
CA SER A 49 -11.28 -5.86 15.63
C SER A 49 -9.83 -5.96 15.16
N ALA A 50 -9.56 -5.86 13.86
CA ALA A 50 -8.22 -6.01 13.32
C ALA A 50 -7.27 -4.90 13.81
N PRO A 51 -6.00 -5.22 14.11
CA PRO A 51 -5.01 -4.22 14.46
C PRO A 51 -4.86 -3.17 13.36
N ASN A 52 -4.72 -1.90 13.76
CA ASN A 52 -4.54 -0.78 12.85
C ASN A 52 -5.68 -0.62 11.82
N GLN A 53 -6.90 -1.05 12.16
CA GLN A 53 -8.09 -0.77 11.37
C GLN A 53 -8.39 0.74 11.41
N ASN A 54 -8.69 1.32 10.24
CA ASN A 54 -9.06 2.74 10.07
C ASN A 54 -8.06 3.80 10.59
N VAL A 55 -6.79 3.46 10.80
CA VAL A 55 -5.76 4.44 11.19
C VAL A 55 -4.82 4.76 10.02
N THR A 56 -4.39 6.01 9.90
CA THR A 56 -3.38 6.43 8.91
C THR A 56 -2.02 5.83 9.24
N ARG A 57 -1.12 5.71 8.25
CA ARG A 57 0.20 5.08 8.45
C ARG A 57 0.98 5.68 9.62
N GLY A 58 0.95 7.01 9.79
CA GLY A 58 1.69 7.70 10.85
C GLY A 58 1.24 7.34 12.28
N SER A 59 0.00 6.88 12.46
CA SER A 59 -0.54 6.51 13.77
C SER A 59 -0.21 5.06 14.19
N ARG A 60 0.44 4.28 13.31
CA ARG A 60 0.74 2.85 13.52
C ARG A 60 2.07 2.60 14.23
N GLY A 61 2.79 3.66 14.61
CA GLY A 61 4.15 3.58 15.11
C GLY A 61 5.18 3.55 13.98
N ALA A 62 6.46 3.43 14.35
CA ALA A 62 7.54 3.33 13.38
C ALA A 62 7.51 1.97 12.69
N ASP A 63 7.58 1.96 11.35
CA ASP A 63 7.71 0.72 10.60
C ASP A 63 9.07 0.06 10.91
N PRO A 64 9.11 -1.28 11.00
CA PRO A 64 10.37 -1.99 11.13
C PRO A 64 11.26 -1.66 9.93
N PHE A 65 12.51 -1.31 10.20
CA PHE A 65 13.52 -1.15 9.16
C PHE A 65 14.78 -1.89 9.56
N THR A 66 15.48 -2.43 8.56
CA THR A 66 16.77 -3.07 8.76
C THR A 66 17.85 -2.04 8.45
N ALA A 67 18.66 -1.69 9.44
CA ALA A 67 19.83 -0.84 9.21
C ALA A 67 20.84 -1.58 8.32
N VAL A 68 21.30 -0.91 7.27
CA VAL A 68 22.29 -1.45 6.32
C VAL A 68 23.73 -1.06 6.67
N ALA A 69 23.91 -0.19 7.67
CA ALA A 69 25.20 0.32 8.10
C ALA A 69 25.33 0.22 9.62
N ASP A 70 26.56 0.01 10.10
CA ASP A 70 26.88 0.03 11.52
C ASP A 70 26.60 1.44 12.11
N PRO A 71 25.72 1.57 13.12
CA PRO A 71 25.43 2.84 13.76
C PRO A 71 26.67 3.53 14.35
N ALA A 72 27.65 2.77 14.84
CA ALA A 72 28.87 3.34 15.40
C ALA A 72 29.73 3.96 14.28
N ALA A 73 29.90 3.25 13.17
CA ALA A 73 30.58 3.78 11.98
C ALA A 73 29.88 5.04 11.42
N VAL A 74 28.54 5.03 11.29
CA VAL A 74 27.76 6.20 10.83
C VAL A 74 27.97 7.39 11.76
N ARG A 75 27.92 7.18 13.07
CA ARG A 75 28.16 8.25 14.05
C ARG A 75 29.59 8.80 13.94
N ALA A 76 30.59 7.93 13.82
CA ALA A 76 31.99 8.34 13.67
C ALA A 76 32.20 9.16 12.39
N GLN A 77 31.61 8.73 11.27
CA GLN A 77 31.64 9.47 10.01
C GLN A 77 30.96 10.83 10.14
N ALA A 78 29.77 10.91 10.75
CA ALA A 78 29.06 12.17 10.96
C ALA A 78 29.89 13.17 11.79
N ILE A 79 30.55 12.70 12.86
CA ILE A 79 31.45 13.53 13.67
C ILE A 79 32.65 13.99 12.84
N ALA A 80 33.29 13.09 12.08
CA ALA A 80 34.41 13.44 11.23
C ALA A 80 34.01 14.47 10.18
N THR A 81 32.87 14.29 9.51
CA THR A 81 32.31 15.28 8.59
C THR A 81 32.10 16.59 9.31
N ALA A 82 31.32 16.66 10.39
CA ALA A 82 31.05 17.90 11.13
C ALA A 82 32.30 18.64 11.63
N ASN A 83 33.43 17.94 11.84
CA ASN A 83 34.70 18.53 12.24
C ASN A 83 35.63 18.85 11.06
N ALA A 84 35.24 18.55 9.81
CA ALA A 84 36.13 18.77 8.68
C ALA A 84 36.48 20.28 8.55
N PRO A 85 37.75 20.62 8.26
CA PRO A 85 38.19 22.02 8.18
C PRO A 85 37.37 22.89 7.23
N ASP A 86 36.87 22.28 6.16
CA ASP A 86 36.13 22.95 5.08
C ASP A 86 34.61 22.81 5.17
N GLN A 87 34.04 22.40 6.30
CA GLN A 87 32.59 22.16 6.43
C GLN A 87 31.72 23.34 5.99
N ASN A 88 32.19 24.56 6.18
CA ASN A 88 31.43 25.78 5.87
C ASN A 88 31.79 26.39 4.51
N VAL A 89 32.58 25.70 3.69
CA VAL A 89 33.02 26.22 2.41
C VAL A 89 32.26 25.53 1.28
N SER A 90 31.54 26.32 0.48
CA SER A 90 30.84 25.83 -0.69
C SER A 90 31.80 25.57 -1.87
N SER A 91 31.43 24.66 -2.76
CA SER A 91 32.19 24.36 -3.98
C SER A 91 32.40 25.59 -4.87
N GLY A 92 31.38 26.44 -5.01
CA GLY A 92 31.42 27.65 -5.83
C GLY A 92 32.44 28.69 -5.36
N SER A 93 32.90 28.61 -4.11
CA SER A 93 33.95 29.47 -3.56
C SER A 93 35.37 29.03 -3.95
N ARG A 94 35.53 27.94 -4.71
CA ARG A 94 36.83 27.38 -5.12
C ARG A 94 36.96 27.23 -6.63
N VAL A 95 38.22 27.27 -7.09
CA VAL A 95 38.58 27.01 -8.48
C VAL A 95 38.10 25.62 -8.89
N ASN A 96 37.56 25.49 -10.11
CA ASN A 96 36.97 24.26 -10.64
C ASN A 96 35.80 23.69 -9.81
N SER A 97 35.14 24.52 -8.99
CA SER A 97 33.99 24.11 -8.18
C SER A 97 34.26 22.90 -7.28
N ARG A 98 35.49 22.76 -6.77
CA ARG A 98 35.89 21.58 -5.97
C ARG A 98 36.57 21.98 -4.67
N VAL A 99 36.05 21.43 -3.57
CA VAL A 99 36.67 21.52 -2.24
C VAL A 99 37.72 20.44 -2.08
N ILE A 100 38.99 20.85 -1.99
CA ILE A 100 40.11 19.98 -1.64
C ILE A 100 40.69 20.52 -0.35
N SER A 101 40.56 19.75 0.73
CA SER A 101 41.16 20.12 2.02
C SER A 101 42.66 19.97 1.96
N THR A 102 43.36 21.00 2.43
CA THR A 102 44.82 20.96 2.68
C THR A 102 45.12 20.75 4.17
N MET A 103 44.10 20.62 5.01
CA MET A 103 44.22 20.53 6.47
C MET A 103 43.78 19.14 6.97
N LYS A 104 44.44 18.67 8.04
CA LYS A 104 44.05 17.44 8.73
C LYS A 104 42.73 17.63 9.47
N ASN A 105 41.91 16.58 9.50
CA ASN A 105 40.67 16.61 10.26
C ASN A 105 40.95 16.62 11.77
N PRO A 106 40.50 17.64 12.53
CA PRO A 106 40.69 17.71 13.98
C PRO A 106 40.15 16.51 14.75
N ALA A 107 39.04 15.90 14.31
CA ALA A 107 38.49 14.72 14.96
C ALA A 107 39.41 13.51 14.81
N GLU A 108 39.97 13.29 13.61
CA GLU A 108 40.92 12.21 13.35
C GLU A 108 42.22 12.40 14.13
N VAL A 109 42.73 13.64 14.20
CA VAL A 109 43.93 13.97 14.98
C VAL A 109 43.73 13.64 16.47
N ARG A 110 42.56 13.96 17.04
CA ARG A 110 42.25 13.63 18.45
C ARG A 110 42.13 12.13 18.67
N ILE A 111 41.47 11.40 17.76
CA ILE A 111 41.34 9.94 17.84
C ILE A 111 42.72 9.28 17.76
N GLN A 112 43.60 9.76 16.87
CA GLN A 112 44.96 9.23 16.76
C GLN A 112 45.76 9.49 18.04
N ALA A 113 45.71 10.71 18.59
CA ALA A 113 46.39 11.04 19.83
C ALA A 113 45.91 10.18 21.02
N GLN A 114 44.61 9.86 21.08
CA GLN A 114 44.06 8.95 22.07
C GLN A 114 44.57 7.52 21.90
N ARG A 115 44.66 7.02 20.66
CA ARG A 115 45.21 5.69 20.36
C ARG A 115 46.68 5.60 20.77
N ASP A 116 47.48 6.60 20.41
CA ASP A 116 48.91 6.63 20.72
C ASP A 116 49.16 6.72 22.23
N GLY A 117 48.35 7.52 22.94
CA GLY A 117 48.43 7.63 24.40
C GLY A 117 47.96 6.37 25.17
N VAL A 118 47.13 5.53 24.56
CA VAL A 118 46.72 4.23 25.12
C VAL A 118 47.77 3.15 24.83
N GLN A 119 48.45 3.21 23.68
CA GLN A 119 49.53 2.29 23.29
C GLN A 119 50.84 2.52 24.08
N ALA A 120 51.04 3.73 24.63
CA ALA A 120 52.20 4.11 25.41
C ALA A 120 52.10 3.77 26.92
N ARG A 121 51.05 3.05 27.35
CA ARG A 121 50.82 2.64 28.74
C ARG A 121 50.97 1.14 28.94
#